data_AF-A0A923L5L6-F1
#
_entry.id   AF-A0A923L5L6-F1
#
_cell.length_a   1.000
_cell.length_b   1.000
_cell.length_c   1.000
_cell.angle_alpha   90.00
_cell.angle_beta   90.00
_cell.angle_gamma   90.00
#
_symmetry.space_group_name_H-M   'P 1'
#
loop_
_entity.id
_entity.type
_entity.pdbx_description
1 polymer ?
#
loop_
_entity_poly.entity_id
_entity_poly.type
_entity_poly.pdbx_seq_one_letter_code
_entity_poly.pdbx_strand_id
1 'polypeptide(L)'
;MSDFLSKFNKDKYDDLVNEKEDKKITEEQEKEEETLPELESEPQQKQEEQASAVESEETVPDHGALLNSGPLSSRSVRRQDAEEDVEIDLDYARKKRLRMWLIISGSVLACIVIFFVYYMLVHVKVEDFVDKPVSDARTWAKENDVEIELTQEYSMEHDANKIISQSVSAGDKIRKGKTLQLTSSLGPDPEEVIPLPDFSVMSQEEARNWIDENKAENLQMVTEYSDDLEEGEFIKLTIKDSEIDPSEYMRKDSAAVYYSKGKEVFEKNITIPNFTGATKEEVEKWAEANEIDMTYEEADSDSVEAGIIISQSEDPEEKIAKRDKMKVVVSAGKATVVPNFGEVTADEAATNYPDLEVTVKQVFNEEVSYGRLISQSVKADTKLTDKDNKNVTVTYSLGKPYLGDFRGQSEGDLPRLFFDEYQSKGADIKYIVKYVYAPEVKGTVVGMSKFNEFVPMTYTVEIRVSNNASAPPNTDFFGNDPEGPIEDPPLEEGDNIEIDDK
;
A
#
# COMPACT_ATOMS: atom_id res chain seq x y z
N MET A 1 -9.70 -21.50 10.21
CA MET A 1 -10.33 -21.00 8.97
C MET A 1 -11.84 -20.95 9.19
N SER A 2 -12.33 -20.03 10.03
CA SER A 2 -13.72 -20.06 10.51
C SER A 2 -14.40 -18.69 10.58
N ASP A 3 -13.62 -17.60 10.72
CA ASP A 3 -14.13 -16.24 10.94
C ASP A 3 -14.36 -15.40 9.67
N PHE A 4 -14.06 -15.94 8.48
CA PHE A 4 -14.21 -15.18 7.23
C PHE A 4 -15.60 -15.29 6.59
N LEU A 5 -16.44 -16.22 7.07
CA LEU A 5 -17.77 -16.50 6.50
C LEU A 5 -18.94 -15.87 7.29
N SER A 6 -18.69 -15.26 8.45
CA SER A 6 -19.73 -14.65 9.31
C SER A 6 -20.13 -13.23 8.92
N LYS A 7 -19.42 -12.59 7.97
CA LYS A 7 -19.63 -11.18 7.58
C LYS A 7 -20.41 -10.95 6.28
N PHE A 8 -20.78 -12.00 5.54
CA PHE A 8 -21.65 -11.88 4.37
C PHE A 8 -23.11 -12.06 4.77
N ASN A 9 -23.77 -10.94 5.14
CA ASN A 9 -25.21 -10.95 5.37
C ASN A 9 -25.96 -10.94 4.02
N LYS A 10 -26.84 -11.91 3.82
CA LYS A 10 -27.48 -12.20 2.53
C LYS A 10 -28.32 -11.01 2.01
N ASP A 11 -28.95 -10.29 2.93
CA ASP A 11 -29.86 -9.19 2.65
C ASP A 11 -29.17 -8.01 1.90
N LYS A 12 -27.85 -7.85 2.05
CA LYS A 12 -27.08 -6.82 1.32
C LYS A 12 -26.67 -7.23 -0.09
N TYR A 13 -26.87 -8.49 -0.49
CA TYR A 13 -26.53 -8.95 -1.83
C TYR A 13 -27.64 -8.65 -2.83
N ASP A 14 -28.90 -8.80 -2.41
CA ASP A 14 -30.07 -8.55 -3.26
C ASP A 14 -30.28 -7.05 -3.53
N ASP A 15 -30.00 -6.17 -2.56
CA ASP A 15 -29.99 -4.70 -2.75
C ASP A 15 -28.99 -4.26 -3.84
N LEU A 16 -27.79 -4.85 -3.89
CA LEU A 16 -26.75 -4.53 -4.87
C LEU A 16 -27.01 -5.08 -6.28
N VAL A 17 -27.93 -6.04 -6.42
CA VAL A 17 -28.39 -6.54 -7.71
C VAL A 17 -29.51 -5.64 -8.26
N ASN A 18 -30.48 -5.27 -7.42
CA ASN A 18 -31.55 -4.35 -7.81
C ASN A 18 -31.01 -2.95 -8.17
N GLU A 19 -30.04 -2.40 -7.41
CA GLU A 19 -29.43 -1.09 -7.73
C GLU A 19 -28.66 -1.08 -9.08
N LYS A 20 -28.30 -2.26 -9.61
CA LYS A 20 -27.69 -2.41 -10.94
C LYS A 20 -28.70 -2.58 -12.07
N GLU A 21 -29.90 -3.08 -11.79
CA GLU A 21 -30.98 -3.14 -12.78
C GLU A 21 -31.65 -1.76 -12.91
N ASP A 22 -31.93 -1.07 -11.79
CA ASP A 22 -32.53 0.27 -11.80
C ASP A 22 -31.64 1.33 -12.49
N LYS A 23 -30.31 1.29 -12.28
CA LYS A 23 -29.38 2.18 -13.00
C LYS A 23 -29.34 1.92 -14.50
N LYS A 24 -29.53 0.66 -14.92
CA LYS A 24 -29.54 0.29 -16.34
C LYS A 24 -30.82 0.72 -17.04
N ILE A 25 -31.95 0.73 -16.33
CA ILE A 25 -33.24 1.24 -16.82
C ILE A 25 -33.23 2.78 -16.87
N THR A 26 -32.55 3.44 -15.92
CA THR A 26 -32.46 4.91 -15.89
C THR A 26 -31.62 5.47 -17.05
N GLU A 27 -30.49 4.86 -17.40
CA GLU A 27 -29.67 5.28 -18.56
C GLU A 27 -30.34 5.02 -19.92
N GLU A 28 -31.30 4.10 -20.00
CA GLU A 28 -32.09 3.85 -21.23
C GLU A 28 -33.30 4.80 -21.39
N GLN A 29 -33.72 5.54 -20.35
CA GLN A 29 -34.86 6.47 -20.42
C GLN A 29 -34.47 7.96 -20.54
N GLU A 30 -33.22 8.36 -20.29
CA GLU A 30 -32.77 9.78 -20.40
C GLU A 30 -32.40 10.23 -21.83
N LYS A 31 -32.76 9.46 -22.87
CA LYS A 31 -32.41 9.76 -24.27
C LYS A 31 -33.57 10.04 -25.24
N GLU A 32 -34.80 10.04 -24.76
CA GLU A 32 -35.99 10.40 -25.54
C GLU A 32 -36.83 11.46 -24.82
N GLU A 33 -36.54 12.76 -25.06
CA GLU A 33 -37.52 13.80 -25.45
C GLU A 33 -36.88 15.20 -25.59
N GLU A 34 -37.46 16.04 -26.47
CA GLU A 34 -37.19 17.48 -26.69
C GLU A 34 -35.77 17.90 -27.20
N THR A 35 -35.56 18.60 -28.34
CA THR A 35 -36.41 19.46 -29.19
C THR A 35 -35.99 19.51 -30.68
N LEU A 36 -36.95 19.81 -31.57
CA LEU A 36 -36.83 20.29 -32.97
C LEU A 36 -37.09 21.81 -33.05
N PRO A 37 -36.98 22.55 -34.20
CA PRO A 37 -36.52 22.23 -35.58
C PRO A 37 -35.32 23.15 -36.02
N GLU A 38 -34.81 23.29 -37.27
CA GLU A 38 -35.45 23.40 -38.59
C GLU A 38 -34.49 23.23 -39.80
N LEU A 39 -35.09 22.90 -40.96
CA LEU A 39 -34.67 23.08 -42.38
C LEU A 39 -33.60 22.20 -43.07
N GLU A 40 -34.11 21.51 -44.12
CA GLU A 40 -33.51 21.20 -45.45
C GLU A 40 -32.30 20.24 -45.56
N SER A 41 -32.23 19.31 -46.53
CA SER A 41 -33.26 18.71 -47.41
C SER A 41 -32.74 17.43 -48.10
N GLU A 42 -33.46 16.32 -47.93
CA GLU A 42 -33.58 15.07 -48.72
C GLU A 42 -32.37 14.26 -49.30
N PRO A 43 -32.53 12.93 -49.49
CA PRO A 43 -31.47 11.99 -49.94
C PRO A 43 -31.63 11.49 -51.39
N GLN A 44 -30.74 10.59 -51.84
CA GLN A 44 -30.96 9.76 -53.03
C GLN A 44 -30.47 8.32 -52.88
N GLN A 45 -31.06 7.45 -53.73
CA GLN A 45 -30.75 6.04 -54.03
C GLN A 45 -31.44 4.99 -53.12
N LYS A 46 -32.00 3.87 -53.65
CA LYS A 46 -31.89 3.29 -55.01
C LYS A 46 -33.00 2.25 -55.34
N GLN A 47 -33.23 2.00 -56.65
CA GLN A 47 -33.89 0.82 -57.29
C GLN A 47 -35.39 0.61 -56.96
N GLU A 48 -36.31 0.13 -57.83
CA GLU A 48 -36.33 -0.34 -59.24
C GLU A 48 -37.83 -0.30 -59.75
N GLU A 49 -38.28 -0.53 -60.99
CA GLU A 49 -37.72 -1.08 -62.25
C GLU A 49 -38.50 -0.54 -63.50
N GLN A 50 -38.20 -1.05 -64.71
CA GLN A 50 -39.06 -1.22 -65.92
C GLN A 50 -40.04 -0.12 -66.46
N ALA A 51 -39.65 0.41 -67.63
CA ALA A 51 -40.38 0.52 -68.91
C ALA A 51 -41.93 0.67 -69.05
N SER A 52 -42.31 1.59 -69.97
CA SER A 52 -43.59 1.70 -70.72
C SER A 52 -44.83 2.18 -69.94
N ALA A 53 -45.83 2.88 -70.51
CA ALA A 53 -46.01 3.66 -71.74
C ALA A 53 -47.35 4.46 -71.62
N VAL A 54 -47.76 5.23 -72.66
CA VAL A 54 -49.12 5.83 -72.86
C VAL A 54 -49.47 6.98 -71.89
N GLU A 55 -50.23 8.04 -72.16
CA GLU A 55 -50.77 8.86 -73.28
C GLU A 55 -51.73 9.89 -72.60
N SER A 56 -52.45 10.75 -73.33
CA SER A 56 -53.46 11.76 -72.89
C SER A 56 -52.91 13.00 -72.13
N GLU A 57 -53.00 14.24 -72.66
CA GLU A 57 -54.18 15.15 -72.82
C GLU A 57 -54.58 15.85 -71.49
N GLU A 58 -54.98 17.13 -71.40
CA GLU A 58 -55.21 18.28 -72.31
C GLU A 58 -55.36 19.56 -71.41
N THR A 59 -54.90 20.79 -71.72
CA THR A 59 -55.69 22.00 -72.15
C THR A 59 -54.87 23.30 -71.82
N VAL A 60 -54.59 24.26 -72.74
CA VAL A 60 -55.37 25.48 -73.19
C VAL A 60 -55.31 26.66 -72.17
N PRO A 61 -55.33 27.99 -72.52
CA PRO A 61 -55.58 28.74 -73.79
C PRO A 61 -54.41 29.68 -74.23
N ASP A 62 -54.49 30.66 -75.16
CA ASP A 62 -55.14 30.83 -76.50
C ASP A 62 -54.68 32.21 -77.13
N HIS A 63 -55.18 32.56 -78.33
CA HIS A 63 -55.13 33.78 -79.15
C HIS A 63 -53.84 34.02 -79.97
N GLY A 64 -53.86 34.19 -81.30
CA GLY A 64 -54.95 34.10 -82.28
C GLY A 64 -54.77 35.05 -83.48
N ALA A 65 -54.44 34.53 -84.69
CA ALA A 65 -54.58 35.22 -85.98
C ALA A 65 -54.43 34.25 -87.17
N LEU A 66 -55.13 34.52 -88.28
CA LEU A 66 -55.35 33.60 -89.42
C LEU A 66 -54.44 33.89 -90.63
N LEU A 67 -54.17 32.89 -91.50
CA LEU A 67 -54.74 32.80 -92.87
C LEU A 67 -54.15 31.68 -93.77
N ASN A 68 -55.02 30.73 -94.13
CA ASN A 68 -55.29 30.15 -95.45
C ASN A 68 -54.24 29.38 -96.32
N SER A 69 -54.51 28.07 -96.46
CA SER A 69 -54.75 27.32 -97.71
C SER A 69 -53.67 27.06 -98.79
N GLY A 70 -53.55 25.79 -99.20
CA GLY A 70 -53.23 25.39 -100.59
C GLY A 70 -52.04 24.44 -100.78
N PRO A 71 -52.25 23.13 -101.07
CA PRO A 71 -51.17 22.14 -101.07
C PRO A 71 -50.77 21.59 -102.46
N LEU A 72 -49.65 20.84 -102.48
CA LEU A 72 -49.32 19.72 -103.38
C LEU A 72 -49.19 19.96 -104.90
N SER A 73 -48.03 19.56 -105.47
CA SER A 73 -47.90 18.38 -106.36
C SER A 73 -46.86 18.52 -107.48
N SER A 74 -45.77 17.74 -107.34
CA SER A 74 -45.08 16.89 -108.33
C SER A 74 -44.71 17.33 -109.77
N ARG A 75 -43.56 16.78 -110.22
CA ARG A 75 -43.12 16.52 -111.62
C ARG A 75 -42.84 17.75 -112.53
N SER A 76 -41.94 17.69 -113.52
CA SER A 76 -40.78 16.81 -113.78
C SER A 76 -40.00 17.31 -115.01
N VAL A 77 -38.66 17.32 -114.95
CA VAL A 77 -37.70 16.94 -116.02
C VAL A 77 -37.91 17.53 -117.44
N ARG A 78 -36.96 18.35 -117.97
CA ARG A 78 -35.92 17.97 -118.99
C ARG A 78 -35.36 19.14 -119.85
N ARG A 79 -34.02 19.30 -119.88
CA ARG A 79 -33.13 19.79 -121.01
C ARG A 79 -33.42 21.18 -121.65
N GLN A 80 -32.50 21.90 -122.32
CA GLN A 80 -31.07 21.71 -122.67
C GLN A 80 -30.40 23.08 -122.92
N ASP A 81 -29.06 23.11 -122.81
CA ASP A 81 -28.05 23.93 -123.53
C ASP A 81 -28.19 25.46 -123.73
N ALA A 82 -27.18 26.18 -123.23
CA ALA A 82 -26.50 27.30 -123.91
C ALA A 82 -25.06 27.44 -123.36
N GLU A 83 -24.08 27.63 -124.24
CA GLU A 83 -22.67 27.92 -123.89
C GLU A 83 -22.44 29.44 -123.69
N GLU A 84 -21.17 29.88 -123.68
CA GLU A 84 -20.66 31.26 -123.47
C GLU A 84 -20.58 31.70 -121.97
N ASP A 85 -19.46 32.24 -121.47
CA ASP A 85 -18.08 32.24 -121.98
C ASP A 85 -17.09 32.38 -120.80
N VAL A 86 -15.84 31.91 -120.94
CA VAL A 86 -14.92 31.76 -119.78
C VAL A 86 -13.70 32.68 -119.84
N GLU A 87 -13.78 33.86 -119.19
CA GLU A 87 -12.58 34.61 -118.81
C GLU A 87 -12.01 34.10 -117.47
N ILE A 88 -10.90 33.35 -117.55
CA ILE A 88 -10.17 32.85 -116.37
C ILE A 88 -9.19 33.92 -115.89
N ASP A 89 -9.57 34.70 -114.88
CA ASP A 89 -8.65 35.55 -114.13
C ASP A 89 -7.59 34.69 -113.38
N LEU A 90 -6.34 34.80 -113.82
CA LEU A 90 -5.19 34.09 -113.28
C LEU A 90 -4.74 34.57 -111.89
N ASP A 91 -5.24 35.72 -111.39
CA ASP A 91 -4.97 36.20 -110.02
C ASP A 91 -6.05 35.75 -109.00
N TYR A 92 -7.29 35.53 -109.45
CA TYR A 92 -8.35 34.96 -108.61
C TYR A 92 -8.00 33.55 -108.10
N ALA A 93 -7.36 32.72 -108.94
CA ALA A 93 -6.95 31.37 -108.56
C ALA A 93 -5.93 31.32 -107.41
N ARG A 94 -5.00 32.30 -107.34
CA ARG A 94 -4.00 32.40 -106.25
C ARG A 94 -4.65 32.81 -104.93
N LYS A 95 -5.50 33.85 -104.96
CA LYS A 95 -6.24 34.34 -103.77
C LYS A 95 -7.26 33.32 -103.25
N LYS A 96 -7.95 32.58 -104.12
CA LYS A 96 -8.88 31.50 -103.74
C LYS A 96 -8.15 30.31 -103.10
N ARG A 97 -6.98 29.92 -103.64
CA ARG A 97 -6.12 28.90 -103.00
C ARG A 97 -5.61 29.37 -101.63
N LEU A 98 -5.18 30.63 -101.48
CA LEU A 98 -4.78 31.18 -100.18
C LEU A 98 -5.93 31.15 -99.16
N ARG A 99 -7.16 31.55 -99.54
CA ARG A 99 -8.33 31.48 -98.65
C ARG A 99 -8.67 30.03 -98.25
N MET A 100 -8.59 29.06 -99.17
CA MET A 100 -8.77 27.65 -98.80
C MET A 100 -7.66 27.16 -97.87
N TRP A 101 -6.38 27.48 -98.12
CA TRP A 101 -5.27 27.15 -97.22
C TRP A 101 -5.43 27.81 -95.84
N LEU A 102 -5.96 29.03 -95.75
CA LEU A 102 -6.25 29.69 -94.49
C LEU A 102 -7.40 28.98 -93.73
N ILE A 103 -8.49 28.63 -94.39
CA ILE A 103 -9.60 27.88 -93.77
C ILE A 103 -9.15 26.49 -93.32
N ILE A 104 -8.36 25.78 -94.14
CA ILE A 104 -7.76 24.49 -93.78
C ILE A 104 -6.82 24.66 -92.60
N SER A 105 -5.94 25.68 -92.59
CA SER A 105 -5.03 25.94 -91.46
C SER A 105 -5.76 26.30 -90.17
N GLY A 106 -6.86 27.08 -90.26
CA GLY A 106 -7.70 27.43 -89.12
C GLY A 106 -8.49 26.23 -88.58
N SER A 107 -8.97 25.35 -89.47
CA SER A 107 -9.60 24.09 -89.07
C SER A 107 -8.61 23.12 -88.44
N VAL A 108 -7.39 23.01 -88.97
CA VAL A 108 -6.30 22.21 -88.37
C VAL A 108 -5.91 22.78 -87.01
N LEU A 109 -5.76 24.11 -86.89
CA LEU A 109 -5.48 24.77 -85.62
C LEU A 109 -6.60 24.55 -84.60
N ALA A 110 -7.86 24.65 -85.00
CA ALA A 110 -9.01 24.35 -84.15
C ALA A 110 -9.02 22.88 -83.69
N CYS A 111 -8.73 21.93 -84.58
CA CYS A 111 -8.58 20.52 -84.22
C CYS A 111 -7.40 20.28 -83.26
N ILE A 112 -6.28 21.00 -83.41
CA ILE A 112 -5.15 20.94 -82.48
C ILE A 112 -5.54 21.50 -81.10
N VAL A 113 -6.28 22.61 -81.05
CA VAL A 113 -6.77 23.19 -79.78
C VAL A 113 -7.79 22.24 -79.12
N ILE A 114 -8.75 21.69 -79.87
CA ILE A 114 -9.73 20.71 -79.36
C ILE A 114 -9.01 19.45 -78.85
N PHE A 115 -8.01 18.94 -79.58
CA PHE A 115 -7.20 17.81 -79.14
C PHE A 115 -6.38 18.14 -77.88
N PHE A 116 -5.83 19.34 -77.77
CA PHE A 116 -5.08 19.79 -76.60
C PHE A 116 -5.98 19.98 -75.37
N VAL A 117 -7.17 20.54 -75.54
CA VAL A 117 -8.19 20.67 -74.48
C VAL A 117 -8.69 19.28 -74.06
N TYR A 118 -8.99 18.38 -75.00
CA TYR A 118 -9.33 16.99 -74.72
C TYR A 118 -8.20 16.27 -73.96
N TYR A 119 -6.94 16.47 -74.37
CA TYR A 119 -5.78 15.89 -73.70
C TYR A 119 -5.63 16.39 -72.26
N MET A 120 -5.91 17.68 -71.99
CA MET A 120 -5.94 18.25 -70.63
C MET A 120 -7.15 17.81 -69.79
N LEU A 121 -8.31 17.54 -70.40
CA LEU A 121 -9.48 17.00 -69.69
C LEU A 121 -9.31 15.53 -69.31
N VAL A 122 -8.53 14.78 -70.08
CA VAL A 122 -8.35 13.32 -69.93
C VAL A 122 -7.08 12.95 -69.12
N HIS A 123 -6.19 13.91 -68.84
CA HIS A 123 -4.99 13.69 -68.02
C HIS A 123 -4.90 14.69 -66.86
N VAL A 124 -4.69 14.16 -65.65
CA VAL A 124 -4.38 14.93 -64.44
C VAL A 124 -2.88 14.90 -64.16
N LYS A 125 -2.32 15.96 -63.56
CA LYS A 125 -0.97 15.93 -63.00
C LYS A 125 -0.98 15.22 -61.65
N VAL A 126 -0.13 14.21 -61.48
CA VAL A 126 0.06 13.50 -60.22
C VAL A 126 0.73 14.44 -59.22
N GLU A 127 0.20 14.52 -58.01
CA GLU A 127 0.82 15.27 -56.91
C GLU A 127 2.03 14.49 -56.36
N ASP A 128 2.83 15.14 -55.53
CA ASP A 128 3.79 14.42 -54.68
C ASP A 128 3.03 13.84 -53.49
N PHE A 129 3.06 12.51 -53.33
CA PHE A 129 2.49 11.80 -52.20
C PHE A 129 3.54 11.17 -51.30
N VAL A 130 4.83 11.24 -51.62
CA VAL A 130 5.89 10.72 -50.75
C VAL A 130 5.81 11.43 -49.38
N ASP A 131 5.95 10.67 -48.30
CA ASP A 131 5.75 11.09 -46.90
C ASP A 131 4.35 11.63 -46.52
N LYS A 132 3.41 11.75 -47.46
CA LYS A 132 2.01 12.09 -47.16
C LYS A 132 1.24 10.86 -46.68
N PRO A 133 0.20 11.05 -45.85
CA PRO A 133 -0.65 9.94 -45.43
C PRO A 133 -1.48 9.41 -46.60
N VAL A 134 -1.77 8.10 -46.58
CA VAL A 134 -2.56 7.41 -47.62
C VAL A 134 -3.97 8.01 -47.80
N SER A 135 -4.51 8.71 -46.80
CA SER A 135 -5.76 9.50 -46.89
C SER A 135 -5.75 10.53 -48.01
N ASP A 136 -4.63 11.21 -48.20
CA ASP A 136 -4.54 12.39 -49.05
C ASP A 136 -4.48 11.95 -50.51
N ALA A 137 -3.68 10.91 -50.79
CA ALA A 137 -3.65 10.24 -52.08
C ALA A 137 -5.03 9.66 -52.47
N ARG A 138 -5.74 9.01 -51.54
CA ARG A 138 -7.12 8.51 -51.76
C ARG A 138 -8.10 9.64 -52.07
N THR A 139 -7.95 10.79 -51.43
CA THR A 139 -8.81 11.97 -51.65
C THR A 139 -8.54 12.57 -53.03
N TRP A 140 -7.27 12.84 -53.35
CA TRP A 140 -6.85 13.33 -54.67
C TRP A 140 -7.29 12.38 -55.80
N ALA A 141 -7.13 11.06 -55.63
CA ALA A 141 -7.49 10.09 -56.66
C ALA A 141 -9.00 10.07 -56.93
N LYS A 142 -9.82 10.17 -55.87
CA LYS A 142 -11.28 10.30 -55.99
C LYS A 142 -11.70 11.59 -56.71
N GLU A 143 -11.06 12.72 -56.41
CA GLU A 143 -11.33 14.01 -57.06
C GLU A 143 -10.95 14.03 -58.55
N ASN A 144 -9.95 13.21 -58.93
CA ASN A 144 -9.37 13.24 -60.27
C ASN A 144 -9.70 12.03 -61.14
N ASP A 145 -10.65 11.18 -60.73
CA ASP A 145 -11.06 9.94 -61.40
C ASP A 145 -9.89 8.96 -61.65
N VAL A 146 -8.99 8.83 -60.66
CA VAL A 146 -7.84 7.91 -60.69
C VAL A 146 -8.12 6.74 -59.74
N GLU A 147 -7.74 5.52 -60.13
CA GLU A 147 -7.83 4.34 -59.27
C GLU A 147 -6.51 4.18 -58.50
N ILE A 148 -6.54 3.71 -57.24
CA ILE A 148 -5.33 3.44 -56.46
C ILE A 148 -5.22 1.94 -56.20
N GLU A 149 -4.05 1.39 -56.50
CA GLU A 149 -3.60 0.07 -56.03
C GLU A 149 -2.55 0.29 -54.94
N LEU A 150 -2.87 -0.12 -53.72
CA LEU A 150 -2.04 0.09 -52.53
C LEU A 150 -1.28 -1.19 -52.18
N THR A 151 0.05 -1.14 -52.27
CA THR A 151 0.94 -2.15 -51.71
C THR A 151 1.43 -1.69 -50.34
N GLN A 152 1.73 -2.63 -49.43
CA GLN A 152 2.21 -2.31 -48.08
C GLN A 152 3.58 -2.97 -47.85
N GLU A 153 4.50 -2.23 -47.23
CA GLU A 153 5.87 -2.65 -46.97
C GLU A 153 6.32 -2.06 -45.62
N TYR A 154 7.22 -2.73 -44.89
CA TYR A 154 7.79 -2.19 -43.65
C TYR A 154 8.89 -1.17 -43.97
N SER A 155 8.96 -0.08 -43.21
CA SER A 155 9.99 0.96 -43.35
C SER A 155 10.35 1.57 -42.00
N MET A 156 11.65 1.69 -41.76
CA MET A 156 12.22 2.40 -40.61
C MET A 156 12.26 3.92 -40.80
N GLU A 157 12.20 4.39 -42.05
CA GLU A 157 12.36 5.79 -42.44
C GLU A 157 11.02 6.53 -42.49
N HIS A 158 9.97 5.87 -42.98
CA HIS A 158 8.63 6.44 -43.11
C HIS A 158 7.67 5.88 -42.04
N ASP A 159 7.02 6.77 -41.29
CA ASP A 159 6.02 6.38 -40.29
C ASP A 159 4.84 5.58 -40.90
N ALA A 160 4.19 4.76 -40.08
CA ALA A 160 3.06 3.93 -40.52
C ALA A 160 1.93 4.75 -41.17
N ASN A 161 1.38 4.23 -42.27
CA ASN A 161 0.38 4.86 -43.15
C ASN A 161 0.85 6.06 -43.98
N LYS A 162 2.15 6.38 -44.02
CA LYS A 162 2.75 7.26 -45.03
C LYS A 162 3.07 6.50 -46.32
N ILE A 163 3.15 7.21 -47.44
CA ILE A 163 3.53 6.64 -48.74
C ILE A 163 5.06 6.71 -48.91
N ILE A 164 5.67 5.56 -49.17
CA ILE A 164 7.10 5.37 -49.43
C ILE A 164 7.40 5.73 -50.90
N SER A 165 6.56 5.25 -51.83
CA SER A 165 6.78 5.47 -53.25
C SER A 165 5.49 5.45 -54.08
N GLN A 166 5.56 6.08 -55.25
CA GLN A 166 4.48 6.19 -56.23
C GLN A 166 4.98 5.82 -57.63
N SER A 167 4.19 5.06 -58.40
CA SER A 167 4.63 4.55 -59.71
C SER A 167 4.70 5.61 -60.82
N VAL A 168 4.03 6.75 -60.64
CA VAL A 168 4.11 7.92 -61.52
C VAL A 168 4.70 9.08 -60.71
N SER A 169 5.79 9.68 -61.19
CA SER A 169 6.50 10.73 -60.46
C SER A 169 5.68 12.00 -60.29
N ALA A 170 5.96 12.78 -59.25
CA ALA A 170 5.29 14.04 -58.99
C ALA A 170 5.41 15.00 -60.20
N GLY A 171 4.29 15.58 -60.62
CA GLY A 171 4.19 16.49 -61.77
C GLY A 171 3.97 15.83 -63.13
N ASP A 172 4.19 14.51 -63.25
CA ASP A 172 3.85 13.75 -64.46
C ASP A 172 2.34 13.62 -64.65
N LYS A 173 1.91 13.22 -65.85
CA LYS A 173 0.49 13.15 -66.22
C LYS A 173 -0.02 11.72 -66.27
N ILE A 174 -0.95 11.39 -65.37
CA ILE A 174 -1.72 10.14 -65.43
C ILE A 174 -3.06 10.38 -66.14
N ARG A 175 -3.53 9.38 -66.88
CA ARG A 175 -4.83 9.42 -67.55
C ARG A 175 -5.95 9.10 -66.55
N LYS A 176 -7.07 9.83 -66.61
CA LYS A 176 -8.29 9.47 -65.86
C LYS A 176 -8.74 8.04 -66.19
N GLY A 177 -9.15 7.29 -65.18
CA GLY A 177 -9.48 5.85 -65.26
C GLY A 177 -8.25 4.94 -65.39
N LYS A 178 -7.08 5.37 -64.93
CA LYS A 178 -5.90 4.52 -64.75
C LYS A 178 -5.58 4.34 -63.27
N THR A 179 -4.88 3.25 -63.00
CA THR A 179 -4.42 2.84 -61.68
C THR A 179 -3.07 3.48 -61.37
N LEU A 180 -2.98 4.21 -60.27
CA LEU A 180 -1.75 4.69 -59.64
C LEU A 180 -1.36 3.65 -58.58
N GLN A 181 -0.17 3.09 -58.70
CA GLN A 181 0.38 2.17 -57.69
C GLN A 181 1.13 2.98 -56.65
N LEU A 182 0.79 2.76 -55.38
CA LEU A 182 1.39 3.41 -54.22
C LEU A 182 1.89 2.32 -53.27
N THR A 183 3.10 2.46 -52.74
CA THR A 183 3.59 1.63 -51.64
C THR A 183 3.53 2.45 -50.36
N SER A 184 2.80 1.98 -49.35
CA SER A 184 2.71 2.62 -48.04
C SER A 184 3.46 1.86 -46.96
N SER A 185 4.05 2.61 -46.03
CA SER A 185 4.72 2.09 -44.85
C SER A 185 3.73 1.46 -43.87
N LEU A 186 4.05 0.27 -43.39
CA LEU A 186 3.47 -0.33 -42.19
C LEU A 186 4.19 0.14 -40.90
N GLY A 187 5.22 0.97 -41.04
CA GLY A 187 6.17 1.32 -40.00
C GLY A 187 7.33 0.31 -39.91
N PRO A 188 8.13 0.40 -38.84
CA PRO A 188 9.16 -0.58 -38.49
C PRO A 188 8.62 -2.02 -38.43
N ASP A 189 9.43 -3.00 -38.83
CA ASP A 189 9.02 -4.41 -38.81
C ASP A 189 8.83 -4.90 -37.35
N PRO A 190 7.65 -5.39 -36.96
CA PRO A 190 7.40 -5.85 -35.59
C PRO A 190 8.15 -7.16 -35.24
N GLU A 191 8.55 -7.96 -36.23
CA GLU A 191 9.22 -9.25 -36.02
C GLU A 191 10.75 -9.19 -36.20
N GLU A 192 11.30 -8.01 -36.50
CA GLU A 192 12.74 -7.78 -36.51
C GLU A 192 13.32 -7.95 -35.10
N VAL A 193 14.36 -8.80 -35.00
CA VAL A 193 15.12 -9.03 -33.76
C VAL A 193 16.09 -7.88 -33.54
N ILE A 194 15.96 -7.20 -32.41
CA ILE A 194 16.79 -6.08 -31.99
C ILE A 194 17.49 -6.49 -30.68
N PRO A 195 18.80 -6.80 -30.71
CA PRO A 195 19.51 -7.20 -29.49
C PRO A 195 19.52 -6.04 -28.49
N LEU A 196 18.99 -6.28 -27.29
CA LEU A 196 18.98 -5.27 -26.23
C LEU A 196 20.42 -4.98 -25.77
N PRO A 197 20.82 -3.70 -25.64
CA PRO A 197 22.12 -3.34 -25.07
C PRO A 197 22.14 -3.59 -23.56
N ASP A 198 23.34 -3.56 -22.99
CA ASP A 198 23.49 -3.60 -21.54
C ASP A 198 23.11 -2.23 -20.93
N PHE A 199 21.85 -2.11 -20.53
CA PHE A 199 21.32 -0.91 -19.87
C PHE A 199 21.98 -0.60 -18.51
N SER A 200 22.75 -1.54 -17.91
CA SER A 200 23.44 -1.29 -16.65
C SER A 200 24.68 -0.39 -16.77
N VAL A 201 25.23 -0.25 -17.99
CA VAL A 201 26.36 0.64 -18.30
C VAL A 201 25.94 1.91 -19.06
N MET A 202 24.65 2.08 -19.33
CA MET A 202 24.09 3.22 -20.06
C MET A 202 23.35 4.17 -19.12
N SER A 203 23.49 5.48 -19.37
CA SER A 203 22.65 6.48 -18.72
C SER A 203 21.20 6.43 -19.21
N GLN A 204 20.29 7.00 -18.42
CA GLN A 204 18.88 7.14 -18.79
C GLN A 204 18.68 7.87 -20.14
N GLU A 205 19.52 8.86 -20.46
CA GLU A 205 19.44 9.59 -21.73
C GLU A 205 19.89 8.73 -22.92
N GLU A 206 21.00 8.00 -22.79
CA GLU A 206 21.49 7.09 -23.82
C GLU A 206 20.51 5.94 -24.10
N ALA A 207 19.91 5.37 -23.05
CA ALA A 207 18.90 4.33 -23.18
C ALA A 207 17.63 4.83 -23.88
N ARG A 208 17.25 6.10 -23.66
CA ARG A 208 16.12 6.73 -24.34
C ARG A 208 16.41 6.95 -25.82
N ASN A 209 17.59 7.51 -26.14
CA ASN A 209 18.02 7.70 -27.51
C ASN A 209 18.08 6.36 -28.26
N TRP A 210 18.55 5.28 -27.61
CA TRP A 210 18.54 3.94 -28.19
C TRP A 210 17.13 3.43 -28.51
N ILE A 211 16.14 3.64 -27.62
CA ILE A 211 14.73 3.30 -27.86
C ILE A 211 14.18 4.05 -29.08
N ASP A 212 14.43 5.36 -29.15
CA ASP A 212 13.95 6.24 -30.22
C ASP A 212 14.62 5.94 -31.58
N GLU A 213 15.92 5.62 -31.60
CA GLU A 213 16.68 5.21 -32.79
C GLU A 213 16.23 3.85 -33.34
N ASN A 214 16.01 2.86 -32.47
CA ASN A 214 15.62 1.49 -32.88
C ASN A 214 14.10 1.34 -33.08
N LYS A 215 13.32 2.41 -32.83
CA LYS A 215 11.85 2.43 -32.85
C LYS A 215 11.25 1.35 -31.94
N ALA A 216 11.86 1.15 -30.77
CA ALA A 216 11.49 0.10 -29.82
C ALA A 216 10.36 0.57 -28.88
N GLU A 217 9.23 1.03 -29.44
CA GLU A 217 8.14 1.68 -28.67
C GLU A 217 7.52 0.79 -27.56
N ASN A 218 7.67 -0.52 -27.66
CA ASN A 218 7.24 -1.50 -26.65
C ASN A 218 8.24 -1.67 -25.49
N LEU A 219 9.43 -1.07 -25.55
CA LEU A 219 10.40 -0.99 -24.46
C LEU A 219 10.16 0.29 -23.65
N GLN A 220 9.46 0.17 -22.53
CA GLN A 220 9.11 1.32 -21.69
C GLN A 220 10.23 1.68 -20.72
N MET A 221 10.50 2.98 -20.56
CA MET A 221 11.40 3.49 -19.53
C MET A 221 10.59 3.88 -18.29
N VAL A 222 10.85 3.20 -17.18
CA VAL A 222 10.20 3.41 -15.87
C VAL A 222 11.22 3.95 -14.88
N THR A 223 10.77 4.79 -13.95
CA THR A 223 11.62 5.39 -12.92
C THR A 223 11.05 5.11 -11.54
N GLU A 224 11.79 4.34 -10.72
CA GLU A 224 11.42 3.92 -9.35
C GLU A 224 12.37 4.56 -8.33
N TYR A 225 11.95 4.76 -7.08
CA TYR A 225 12.85 5.19 -6.01
C TYR A 225 13.69 4.01 -5.49
N SER A 226 14.92 4.27 -5.05
CA SER A 226 15.78 3.28 -4.40
C SER A 226 16.59 3.95 -3.29
N ASP A 227 16.64 3.33 -2.11
CA ASP A 227 17.45 3.81 -0.98
C ASP A 227 18.96 3.55 -1.17
N ASP A 228 19.31 2.58 -2.02
CA ASP A 228 20.68 2.07 -2.19
C ASP A 228 21.39 2.56 -3.47
N LEU A 229 20.65 3.06 -4.47
CA LEU A 229 21.16 3.45 -5.79
C LEU A 229 20.99 4.95 -6.04
N GLU A 230 21.97 5.59 -6.68
CA GLU A 230 21.94 7.02 -6.99
C GLU A 230 20.91 7.36 -8.09
N GLU A 231 20.57 8.64 -8.26
CA GLU A 231 19.65 9.09 -9.31
C GLU A 231 20.24 8.83 -10.71
N GLY A 232 19.47 8.18 -11.58
CA GLY A 232 19.88 7.80 -12.94
C GLY A 232 20.55 6.43 -13.05
N GLU A 233 20.80 5.71 -11.95
CA GLU A 233 21.36 4.35 -12.01
C GLU A 233 20.34 3.29 -12.46
N PHE A 234 20.81 2.25 -13.14
CA PHE A 234 19.96 1.12 -13.57
C PHE A 234 19.57 0.22 -12.39
N ILE A 235 18.27 -0.07 -12.26
CA ILE A 235 17.73 -0.99 -11.25
C ILE A 235 17.60 -2.40 -11.83
N LYS A 236 16.85 -2.55 -12.92
CA LYS A 236 16.47 -3.84 -13.52
C LYS A 236 15.94 -3.67 -14.95
N LEU A 237 16.08 -4.73 -15.75
CA LEU A 237 15.34 -4.93 -16.99
C LEU A 237 14.26 -5.98 -16.72
N THR A 238 13.07 -5.83 -17.27
CA THR A 238 12.00 -6.84 -17.18
C THR A 238 11.32 -6.99 -18.52
N ILE A 239 11.51 -8.13 -19.18
CA ILE A 239 10.74 -8.51 -20.36
C ILE A 239 9.44 -9.15 -19.86
N LYS A 240 8.31 -8.79 -20.47
CA LYS A 240 6.97 -9.25 -20.05
C LYS A 240 6.78 -10.76 -20.26
N ASP A 241 7.36 -11.28 -21.33
CA ASP A 241 7.53 -12.70 -21.53
C ASP A 241 8.93 -13.12 -21.05
N SER A 242 8.97 -13.98 -20.03
CA SER A 242 10.22 -14.42 -19.42
C SER A 242 10.93 -15.54 -20.19
N GLU A 243 10.31 -16.09 -21.24
CA GLU A 243 10.95 -17.10 -22.11
C GLU A 243 11.84 -16.47 -23.20
N ILE A 244 11.77 -15.15 -23.39
CA ILE A 244 12.52 -14.42 -24.42
C ILE A 244 13.87 -13.94 -23.84
N ASP A 245 14.96 -14.45 -24.41
CA ASP A 245 16.31 -13.96 -24.08
C ASP A 245 16.52 -12.52 -24.60
N PRO A 246 17.22 -11.63 -23.87
CA PRO A 246 17.45 -10.23 -24.29
C PRO A 246 18.14 -10.07 -25.65
N SER A 247 18.84 -11.10 -26.15
CA SER A 247 19.45 -11.15 -27.47
C SER A 247 18.48 -11.51 -28.61
N GLU A 248 17.32 -12.09 -28.29
CA GLU A 248 16.29 -12.52 -29.25
C GLU A 248 15.05 -11.61 -29.25
N TYR A 249 15.06 -10.56 -28.42
CA TYR A 249 14.01 -9.53 -28.31
C TYR A 249 13.59 -8.99 -29.69
N MET A 250 12.30 -9.07 -29.99
CA MET A 250 11.69 -8.51 -31.21
C MET A 250 11.00 -7.19 -30.90
N ARG A 251 10.87 -6.30 -31.90
CA ARG A 251 10.21 -4.98 -31.72
C ARG A 251 8.78 -5.07 -31.16
N LYS A 252 8.05 -6.17 -31.41
CA LYS A 252 6.71 -6.46 -30.86
C LYS A 252 6.69 -6.82 -29.37
N ASP A 253 7.82 -7.22 -28.79
CA ASP A 253 7.87 -7.74 -27.43
C ASP A 253 7.81 -6.59 -26.42
N SER A 254 7.02 -6.76 -25.36
CA SER A 254 6.89 -5.75 -24.31
C SER A 254 7.97 -5.93 -23.26
N ALA A 255 8.72 -4.87 -22.97
CA ALA A 255 9.73 -4.87 -21.91
C ALA A 255 9.75 -3.52 -21.18
N ALA A 256 10.35 -3.49 -20.00
CA ALA A 256 10.53 -2.28 -19.21
C ALA A 256 11.95 -2.19 -18.62
N VAL A 257 12.60 -1.05 -18.83
CA VAL A 257 13.88 -0.68 -18.20
C VAL A 257 13.58 0.22 -17.01
N TYR A 258 14.09 -0.13 -15.84
CA TYR A 258 13.87 0.62 -14.60
C TYR A 258 15.14 1.36 -14.20
N TYR A 259 15.02 2.67 -14.05
CA TYR A 259 16.07 3.55 -13.54
C TYR A 259 15.70 4.12 -12.17
N SER A 260 16.71 4.40 -11.36
CA SER A 260 16.58 4.96 -10.02
C SER A 260 16.30 6.46 -10.08
N LYS A 261 15.34 6.92 -9.26
CA LYS A 261 15.14 8.35 -8.93
C LYS A 261 16.00 8.78 -7.73
N GLY A 262 16.94 7.95 -7.30
CA GLY A 262 17.59 8.06 -6.00
C GLY A 262 16.64 7.74 -4.86
N LYS A 263 17.08 8.11 -3.65
CA LYS A 263 16.32 7.97 -2.41
C LYS A 263 15.05 8.81 -2.43
N GLU A 264 13.94 8.27 -1.93
CA GLU A 264 12.69 9.01 -1.76
C GLU A 264 12.89 10.11 -0.70
N VAL A 265 13.02 11.36 -1.14
CA VAL A 265 13.13 12.54 -0.26
C VAL A 265 11.74 13.10 0.01
N PHE A 266 11.26 12.92 1.24
CA PHE A 266 10.02 13.55 1.69
C PHE A 266 10.23 15.02 2.07
N GLU A 267 9.29 15.88 1.71
CA GLU A 267 9.31 17.28 2.15
C GLU A 267 9.07 17.38 3.67
N LYS A 268 9.87 18.21 4.35
CA LYS A 268 9.66 18.55 5.77
C LYS A 268 8.43 19.45 5.93
N ASN A 269 7.25 18.83 6.02
CA ASN A 269 5.96 19.52 6.11
C ASN A 269 5.12 19.16 7.34
N ILE A 270 5.46 18.08 8.07
CA ILE A 270 4.79 17.66 9.30
C ILE A 270 5.32 18.53 10.44
N THR A 271 4.42 19.19 11.18
CA THR A 271 4.78 20.05 12.33
C THR A 271 4.76 19.22 13.61
N ILE A 272 5.85 19.25 14.38
CA ILE A 272 6.01 18.47 15.61
C ILE A 272 5.23 19.13 16.77
N PRO A 273 4.26 18.45 17.40
CA PRO A 273 3.62 18.91 18.62
C PRO A 273 4.59 18.96 19.80
N ASN A 274 4.23 19.71 20.85
CA ASN A 274 4.87 19.52 22.14
C ASN A 274 4.30 18.28 22.83
N PHE A 275 5.12 17.24 22.95
CA PHE A 275 4.80 15.99 23.62
C PHE A 275 5.18 15.98 25.11
N THR A 276 5.83 17.03 25.61
CA THR A 276 6.17 17.15 27.04
C THR A 276 4.89 17.15 27.87
N GLY A 277 4.71 16.14 28.73
CA GLY A 277 3.47 15.96 29.50
C GLY A 277 2.34 15.23 28.76
N ALA A 278 2.53 14.83 27.50
CA ALA A 278 1.60 13.96 26.78
C ALA A 278 1.80 12.49 27.16
N THR A 279 0.77 11.66 26.95
CA THR A 279 0.85 10.21 27.14
C THR A 279 1.61 9.56 25.99
N LYS A 280 2.28 8.43 26.26
CA LYS A 280 2.91 7.61 25.21
C LYS A 280 1.94 7.26 24.07
N GLU A 281 0.69 6.91 24.38
CA GLU A 281 -0.30 6.53 23.37
C GLU A 281 -0.69 7.67 22.41
N GLU A 282 -0.72 8.92 22.87
CA GLU A 282 -1.02 10.08 22.01
C GLU A 282 0.09 10.30 20.98
N VAL A 283 1.33 10.03 21.37
CA VAL A 283 2.51 10.16 20.50
C VAL A 283 2.62 9.00 19.53
N GLU A 284 2.30 7.77 19.96
CA GLU A 284 2.16 6.62 19.05
C GLU A 284 1.10 6.91 17.97
N LYS A 285 -0.10 7.39 18.36
CA LYS A 285 -1.16 7.77 17.41
C LYS A 285 -0.75 8.90 16.47
N TRP A 286 -0.03 9.91 16.96
CA TRP A 286 0.47 10.98 16.10
C TRP A 286 1.53 10.48 15.12
N ALA A 287 2.46 9.63 15.57
CA ALA A 287 3.51 9.09 14.72
C ALA A 287 2.97 8.14 13.65
N GLU A 288 2.01 7.27 13.99
CA GLU A 288 1.29 6.43 13.03
C GLU A 288 0.55 7.28 11.99
N ALA A 289 -0.14 8.34 12.40
CA ALA A 289 -0.88 9.23 11.50
C ALA A 289 0.01 10.03 10.54
N ASN A 290 1.28 10.24 10.90
CA ASN A 290 2.25 11.03 10.13
C ASN A 290 3.37 10.18 9.48
N GLU A 291 3.35 8.85 9.64
CA GLU A 291 4.38 7.91 9.17
C GLU A 291 5.80 8.26 9.69
N ILE A 292 5.96 8.51 10.99
CA ILE A 292 7.23 8.88 11.64
C ILE A 292 7.86 7.67 12.36
N ASP A 293 9.17 7.46 12.19
CA ASP A 293 9.92 6.36 12.81
C ASP A 293 10.28 6.69 14.27
N MET A 294 9.43 6.29 15.21
CA MET A 294 9.60 6.59 16.63
C MET A 294 10.54 5.62 17.37
N THR A 295 11.42 6.18 18.19
CA THR A 295 12.23 5.46 19.19
C THR A 295 11.85 5.90 20.59
N TYR A 296 11.51 4.95 21.47
CA TYR A 296 11.15 5.22 22.86
C TYR A 296 12.30 4.81 23.79
N GLU A 297 12.79 5.74 24.60
CA GLU A 297 13.66 5.44 25.73
C GLU A 297 12.92 5.68 27.05
N GLU A 298 13.35 5.02 28.13
CA GLU A 298 12.73 5.18 29.45
C GLU A 298 13.72 5.78 30.45
N ALA A 299 13.24 6.71 31.29
CA ALA A 299 14.04 7.35 32.33
C ALA A 299 13.25 7.47 33.64
N ASP A 300 13.94 7.43 34.77
CA ASP A 300 13.35 7.70 36.09
C ASP A 300 13.08 9.21 36.29
N SER A 301 11.95 9.54 36.92
CA SER A 301 11.56 10.92 37.21
C SER A 301 10.66 11.02 38.44
N ASP A 302 11.07 11.82 39.42
CA ASP A 302 10.33 12.03 40.66
C ASP A 302 9.10 12.94 40.51
N SER A 303 8.99 13.67 39.38
CA SER A 303 7.94 14.68 39.16
C SER A 303 6.99 14.36 38.00
N VAL A 304 7.21 13.27 37.26
CA VAL A 304 6.44 12.91 36.06
C VAL A 304 5.94 11.47 36.21
N GLU A 305 4.61 11.29 36.19
CA GLU A 305 3.98 9.98 36.31
C GLU A 305 4.42 8.99 35.22
N ALA A 306 4.43 7.70 35.53
CA ALA A 306 4.85 6.66 34.60
C ALA A 306 3.98 6.63 33.33
N GLY A 307 4.61 6.54 32.15
CA GLY A 307 3.93 6.54 30.86
C GLY A 307 3.72 7.92 30.22
N ILE A 308 4.05 9.00 30.93
CA ILE A 308 4.07 10.38 30.41
C ILE A 308 5.46 10.72 29.84
N ILE A 309 5.51 11.51 28.76
CA ILE A 309 6.77 11.91 28.12
C ILE A 309 7.45 13.06 28.88
N ILE A 310 8.73 12.85 29.19
CA ILE A 310 9.62 13.80 29.89
C ILE A 310 10.26 14.76 28.88
N SER A 311 10.70 14.23 27.73
CA SER A 311 11.39 15.02 26.71
C SER A 311 11.30 14.38 25.33
N GLN A 312 11.45 15.22 24.31
CA GLN A 312 11.56 14.85 22.89
C GLN A 312 12.94 15.28 22.36
N SER A 313 13.38 14.64 21.28
CA SER A 313 14.66 14.93 20.62
C SER A 313 14.61 16.15 19.71
N GLU A 314 13.56 16.26 18.91
CA GLU A 314 13.29 17.38 18.01
C GLU A 314 12.43 18.44 18.71
N ASP A 315 12.65 19.73 18.42
CA ASP A 315 11.94 20.82 19.11
C ASP A 315 10.46 20.91 18.71
N PRO A 316 9.56 21.37 19.61
CA PRO A 316 8.17 21.63 19.25
C PRO A 316 8.07 22.74 18.19
N GLU A 317 7.07 22.63 17.32
CA GLU A 317 6.85 23.46 16.12
C GLU A 317 7.90 23.30 15.00
N GLU A 318 8.94 22.45 15.17
CA GLU A 318 9.86 22.09 14.10
C GLU A 318 9.16 21.27 13.00
N LYS A 319 9.76 21.23 11.80
CA LYS A 319 9.26 20.45 10.66
C LYS A 319 10.07 19.19 10.42
N ILE A 320 9.38 18.06 10.48
CA ILE A 320 9.90 16.71 10.20
C ILE A 320 9.35 16.21 8.86
N ALA A 321 10.07 15.32 8.19
CA ALA A 321 9.61 14.64 6.98
C ALA A 321 9.01 13.26 7.33
N LYS A 322 8.28 12.65 6.40
CA LYS A 322 7.84 11.25 6.57
C LYS A 322 9.05 10.32 6.66
N ARG A 323 8.96 9.29 7.49
CA ARG A 323 10.01 8.29 7.78
C ARG A 323 11.32 8.88 8.34
N ASP A 324 11.33 10.14 8.76
CA ASP A 324 12.39 10.66 9.62
C ASP A 324 12.30 9.98 11.00
N LYS A 325 13.44 9.88 11.68
CA LYS A 325 13.57 9.22 12.99
C LYS A 325 13.43 10.23 14.11
N MET A 326 12.48 10.01 15.01
CA MET A 326 12.29 10.84 16.20
C MET A 326 12.40 9.98 17.46
N LYS A 327 13.13 10.49 18.47
CA LYS A 327 13.22 9.88 19.80
C LYS A 327 12.38 10.65 20.83
N VAL A 328 11.71 9.93 21.72
CA VAL A 328 11.10 10.49 22.94
C VAL A 328 11.52 9.69 24.17
N VAL A 329 11.62 10.37 25.31
CA VAL A 329 11.92 9.79 26.61
C VAL A 329 10.65 9.75 27.46
N VAL A 330 10.22 8.54 27.80
CA VAL A 330 9.02 8.25 28.60
C VAL A 330 9.42 8.08 30.06
N SER A 331 8.64 8.63 30.98
CA SER A 331 8.83 8.41 32.41
C SER A 331 8.52 6.95 32.77
N ALA A 332 9.41 6.34 33.54
CA ALA A 332 9.14 5.10 34.26
C ALA A 332 8.49 5.35 35.65
N GLY A 333 8.30 6.62 36.03
CA GLY A 333 7.80 7.03 37.33
C GLY A 333 8.92 7.17 38.38
N LYS A 334 8.53 7.19 39.66
CA LYS A 334 9.46 7.38 40.78
C LYS A 334 10.28 6.11 40.99
N ALA A 335 11.61 6.23 40.94
CA ALA A 335 12.50 5.10 41.21
C ALA A 335 12.76 4.93 42.72
N THR A 336 12.35 3.79 43.27
CA THR A 336 12.72 3.35 44.62
C THR A 336 13.99 2.50 44.55
N VAL A 337 15.04 2.86 45.29
CA VAL A 337 16.26 2.05 45.37
C VAL A 337 16.09 0.95 46.41
N VAL A 338 16.38 -0.30 46.03
CA VAL A 338 16.32 -1.46 46.93
C VAL A 338 17.47 -1.40 47.96
N PRO A 339 17.16 -1.34 49.27
CA PRO A 339 18.17 -1.30 50.33
C PRO A 339 19.07 -2.54 50.39
N ASN A 340 20.22 -2.41 51.05
CA ASN A 340 21.01 -3.55 51.51
C ASN A 340 20.38 -4.14 52.78
N PHE A 341 19.58 -5.20 52.64
CA PHE A 341 18.95 -5.86 53.79
C PHE A 341 19.93 -6.70 54.64
N GLY A 342 21.22 -6.77 54.26
CA GLY A 342 22.27 -7.37 55.09
C GLY A 342 22.72 -6.50 56.28
N GLU A 343 22.45 -5.19 56.23
CA GLU A 343 22.89 -4.22 57.24
C GLU A 343 21.80 -3.86 58.26
N VAL A 344 20.54 -4.12 57.94
CA VAL A 344 19.37 -3.92 58.83
C VAL A 344 18.91 -5.24 59.46
N THR A 345 18.11 -5.14 60.52
CA THR A 345 17.46 -6.27 61.19
C THR A 345 16.13 -6.65 60.53
N ALA A 346 15.60 -7.81 60.90
CA ALA A 346 14.32 -8.31 60.40
C ALA A 346 13.13 -7.37 60.70
N ASP A 347 13.14 -6.72 61.87
CA ASP A 347 12.05 -5.84 62.32
C ASP A 347 12.13 -4.45 61.65
N GLU A 348 13.34 -3.93 61.47
CA GLU A 348 13.60 -2.71 60.68
C GLU A 348 13.23 -2.91 59.21
N ALA A 349 13.55 -4.07 58.64
CA ALA A 349 13.21 -4.40 57.26
C ALA A 349 11.70 -4.44 57.00
N ALA A 350 10.90 -4.84 57.99
CA ALA A 350 9.43 -4.84 57.89
C ALA A 350 8.80 -3.44 58.00
N THR A 351 9.50 -2.47 58.58
CA THR A 351 8.89 -1.21 59.05
C THR A 351 9.44 0.04 58.33
N ASN A 352 10.73 0.06 57.98
CA ASN A 352 11.43 1.27 57.56
C ASN A 352 11.32 1.60 56.05
N TYR A 353 10.62 0.77 55.26
CA TYR A 353 10.60 0.87 53.79
C TYR A 353 9.17 0.90 53.23
N PRO A 354 8.40 1.99 53.45
CA PRO A 354 7.01 2.09 52.98
C PRO A 354 6.87 2.12 51.45
N ASP A 355 7.93 2.47 50.72
CA ASP A 355 7.98 2.49 49.25
C ASP A 355 8.22 1.08 48.64
N LEU A 356 8.30 0.01 49.46
CA LEU A 356 8.53 -1.38 49.04
C LEU A 356 7.61 -2.36 49.80
N GLU A 357 7.11 -3.39 49.13
CA GLU A 357 6.36 -4.48 49.79
C GLU A 357 7.33 -5.52 50.34
N VAL A 358 7.91 -5.26 51.52
CA VAL A 358 8.92 -6.14 52.13
C VAL A 358 8.26 -7.33 52.86
N THR A 359 8.45 -8.53 52.33
CA THR A 359 8.02 -9.79 52.96
C THR A 359 9.18 -10.42 53.74
N VAL A 360 9.14 -10.34 55.08
CA VAL A 360 10.16 -10.93 55.95
C VAL A 360 9.88 -12.41 56.22
N LYS A 361 10.87 -13.26 55.96
CA LYS A 361 10.89 -14.69 56.31
C LYS A 361 12.04 -14.96 57.28
N GLN A 362 11.83 -15.87 58.22
CA GLN A 362 12.86 -16.29 59.18
C GLN A 362 12.98 -17.81 59.14
N VAL A 363 14.19 -18.32 58.90
CA VAL A 363 14.48 -19.76 58.78
C VAL A 363 15.76 -20.12 59.52
N PHE A 364 15.88 -21.35 59.98
CA PHE A 364 17.14 -21.82 60.58
C PHE A 364 18.22 -22.00 59.52
N ASN A 365 19.47 -21.72 59.89
CA ASN A 365 20.64 -21.90 59.03
C ASN A 365 21.88 -22.16 59.90
N GLU A 366 22.68 -23.15 59.54
CA GLU A 366 23.84 -23.57 60.32
C GLU A 366 25.10 -22.70 60.07
N GLU A 367 25.20 -22.07 58.90
CA GLU A 367 26.34 -21.26 58.46
C GLU A 367 26.15 -19.77 58.78
N VAL A 368 24.92 -19.27 58.63
CA VAL A 368 24.57 -17.85 58.81
C VAL A 368 24.15 -17.59 60.26
N SER A 369 24.84 -16.67 60.94
CA SER A 369 24.56 -16.30 62.33
C SER A 369 23.15 -15.71 62.52
N TYR A 370 22.58 -15.87 63.71
CA TYR A 370 21.26 -15.33 64.08
C TYR A 370 21.12 -13.84 63.73
N GLY A 371 19.97 -13.46 63.16
CA GLY A 371 19.65 -12.08 62.80
C GLY A 371 20.49 -11.51 61.65
N ARG A 372 21.18 -12.35 60.85
CA ARG A 372 21.83 -11.95 59.59
C ARG A 372 20.99 -12.39 58.40
N LEU A 373 21.07 -11.63 57.29
CA LEU A 373 20.40 -11.96 56.04
C LEU A 373 21.01 -13.23 55.42
N ILE A 374 20.14 -14.16 54.98
CA ILE A 374 20.49 -15.33 54.16
C ILE A 374 20.33 -14.98 52.68
N SER A 375 19.22 -14.33 52.32
CA SER A 375 18.92 -13.96 50.93
C SER A 375 17.90 -12.82 50.84
N GLN A 376 17.98 -12.04 49.76
CA GLN A 376 16.94 -11.10 49.33
C GLN A 376 16.57 -11.39 47.87
N SER A 377 15.28 -11.28 47.52
CA SER A 377 14.79 -11.63 46.18
C SER A 377 15.23 -10.66 45.08
N VAL A 378 15.41 -9.39 45.41
CA VAL A 378 15.96 -8.35 44.54
C VAL A 378 17.30 -7.91 45.11
N LYS A 379 18.31 -7.71 44.25
CA LYS A 379 19.65 -7.30 44.66
C LYS A 379 19.64 -5.88 45.25
N ALA A 380 20.47 -5.62 46.25
CA ALA A 380 20.72 -4.27 46.76
C ALA A 380 21.16 -3.31 45.64
N ASP A 381 20.87 -2.03 45.82
CA ASP A 381 21.14 -0.91 44.90
C ASP A 381 20.41 -1.00 43.53
N THR A 382 19.50 -1.97 43.36
CA THR A 382 18.62 -2.03 42.18
C THR A 382 17.59 -0.90 42.26
N LYS A 383 17.47 -0.08 41.22
CA LYS A 383 16.33 0.84 41.06
C LYS A 383 15.10 0.03 40.62
N LEU A 384 13.99 0.18 41.32
CA LEU A 384 12.67 -0.32 40.92
C LEU A 384 11.76 0.87 40.65
N THR A 385 11.18 0.91 39.46
CA THR A 385 10.26 1.96 39.00
C THR A 385 8.80 1.58 39.27
N ASP A 386 7.84 2.41 38.87
CA ASP A 386 6.41 2.10 39.06
C ASP A 386 5.90 0.97 38.13
N LYS A 387 6.69 0.59 37.12
CA LYS A 387 6.45 -0.60 36.28
C LYS A 387 6.99 -1.90 36.90
N ASP A 388 7.92 -1.79 37.83
CA ASP A 388 8.62 -2.95 38.40
C ASP A 388 7.88 -3.52 39.61
N ASN A 389 8.04 -4.83 39.84
CA ASN A 389 7.47 -5.47 41.01
C ASN A 389 8.24 -5.07 42.29
N LYS A 390 7.62 -4.24 43.13
CA LYS A 390 8.20 -3.71 44.39
C LYS A 390 8.19 -4.72 45.55
N ASN A 391 7.84 -5.98 45.30
CA ASN A 391 7.73 -7.02 46.32
C ASN A 391 9.09 -7.67 46.60
N VAL A 392 9.70 -7.31 47.73
CA VAL A 392 11.03 -7.79 48.13
C VAL A 392 10.87 -8.82 49.25
N THR A 393 11.12 -10.10 48.95
CA THR A 393 11.21 -11.13 49.99
C THR A 393 12.62 -11.15 50.57
N VAL A 394 12.74 -10.99 51.88
CA VAL A 394 13.99 -11.05 52.63
C VAL A 394 13.96 -12.21 53.61
N THR A 395 15.00 -13.02 53.62
CA THR A 395 15.11 -14.22 54.47
C THR A 395 16.23 -14.03 55.47
N TYR A 396 15.91 -13.99 56.77
CA TYR A 396 16.88 -13.88 57.85
C TYR A 396 17.12 -15.22 58.55
N SER A 397 18.31 -15.38 59.11
CA SER A 397 18.70 -16.57 59.87
C SER A 397 18.20 -16.52 61.31
N LEU A 398 17.58 -17.61 61.74
CA LEU A 398 17.33 -17.95 63.15
C LEU A 398 18.55 -18.66 63.80
N GLY A 399 19.67 -18.75 63.09
CA GLY A 399 20.85 -19.50 63.51
C GLY A 399 20.60 -21.00 63.53
N LYS A 400 21.34 -21.71 64.40
CA LYS A 400 21.15 -23.15 64.60
C LYS A 400 19.84 -23.42 65.36
N PRO A 401 19.08 -24.47 65.01
CA PRO A 401 17.90 -24.88 65.79
C PRO A 401 18.27 -25.12 67.26
N TYR A 402 17.59 -24.42 68.17
CA TYR A 402 17.71 -24.63 69.60
C TYR A 402 16.58 -25.55 70.06
N LEU A 403 16.91 -26.76 70.51
CA LEU A 403 15.90 -27.73 70.93
C LEU A 403 15.40 -27.38 72.34
N GLY A 404 14.19 -26.85 72.42
CA GLY A 404 13.53 -26.48 73.66
C GLY A 404 13.26 -27.67 74.61
N ASP A 405 12.83 -27.36 75.82
CA ASP A 405 12.42 -28.34 76.82
C ASP A 405 10.91 -28.59 76.75
N PHE A 406 10.52 -29.72 76.16
CA PHE A 406 9.11 -30.14 76.05
C PHE A 406 8.64 -31.00 77.22
N ARG A 407 9.39 -31.14 78.32
CA ARG A 407 8.93 -31.87 79.51
C ARG A 407 7.72 -31.16 80.15
N GLY A 408 6.76 -31.96 80.62
CA GLY A 408 5.47 -31.47 81.10
C GLY A 408 4.43 -31.18 80.01
N GLN A 409 4.82 -31.14 78.72
CA GLN A 409 3.89 -30.97 77.61
C GLN A 409 3.08 -32.26 77.34
N SER A 410 1.95 -32.10 76.65
CA SER A 410 1.12 -33.21 76.19
C SER A 410 1.71 -33.84 74.91
N GLU A 411 1.69 -35.18 74.84
CA GLU A 411 2.02 -35.95 73.63
C GLU A 411 1.19 -35.50 72.42
N GLY A 412 -0.05 -35.05 72.64
CA GLY A 412 -0.94 -34.57 71.59
C GLY A 412 -0.53 -33.21 70.98
N ASP A 413 0.23 -32.40 71.70
CA ASP A 413 0.73 -31.10 71.22
C ASP A 413 2.05 -31.22 70.45
N LEU A 414 2.81 -32.30 70.65
CA LEU A 414 4.11 -32.51 70.00
C LEU A 414 4.10 -32.38 68.46
N PRO A 415 3.11 -32.89 67.70
CA PRO A 415 3.08 -32.70 66.25
C PRO A 415 3.02 -31.21 65.86
N ARG A 416 2.24 -30.41 66.60
CA ARG A 416 2.10 -28.97 66.37
C ARG A 416 3.37 -28.23 66.77
N LEU A 417 3.86 -28.47 68.00
CA LEU A 417 5.06 -27.81 68.51
C LEU A 417 6.28 -28.04 67.61
N PHE A 418 6.53 -29.29 67.17
CA PHE A 418 7.65 -29.58 66.28
C PHE A 418 7.49 -28.97 64.88
N PHE A 419 6.25 -28.82 64.40
CA PHE A 419 5.99 -28.14 63.14
C PHE A 419 6.18 -26.62 63.24
N ASP A 420 5.56 -25.97 64.22
CA ASP A 420 5.56 -24.51 64.41
C ASP A 420 6.92 -23.96 64.88
N GLU A 421 7.67 -24.74 65.68
CA GLU A 421 8.99 -24.32 66.17
C GLU A 421 10.12 -24.61 65.20
N TYR A 422 10.08 -25.72 64.44
CA TYR A 422 11.22 -26.19 63.63
C TYR A 422 10.89 -26.39 62.14
N GLN A 423 9.92 -27.25 61.81
CA GLN A 423 9.74 -27.72 60.42
C GLN A 423 9.22 -26.61 59.49
N SER A 424 8.28 -25.78 59.97
CA SER A 424 7.78 -24.59 59.26
C SER A 424 8.87 -23.54 58.99
N LYS A 425 9.94 -23.54 59.80
CA LYS A 425 11.13 -22.65 59.72
C LYS A 425 12.33 -23.34 59.07
N GLY A 426 12.11 -24.47 58.38
CA GLY A 426 13.11 -25.15 57.55
C GLY A 426 14.06 -26.11 58.26
N ALA A 427 13.89 -26.36 59.57
CA ALA A 427 14.68 -27.35 60.30
C ALA A 427 13.96 -28.71 60.37
N ASP A 428 14.60 -29.76 59.87
CA ASP A 428 14.08 -31.13 59.87
C ASP A 428 14.30 -31.81 61.24
N ILE A 429 13.68 -31.23 62.27
CA ILE A 429 13.66 -31.78 63.63
C ILE A 429 12.47 -32.72 63.75
N LYS A 430 12.77 -34.00 63.98
CA LYS A 430 11.81 -35.08 64.18
C LYS A 430 11.89 -35.62 65.61
N TYR A 431 10.88 -36.36 66.03
CA TYR A 431 10.90 -37.05 67.31
C TYR A 431 10.46 -38.51 67.21
N ILE A 432 10.93 -39.33 68.14
CA ILE A 432 10.44 -40.70 68.37
C ILE A 432 9.93 -40.83 69.80
N VAL A 433 8.71 -41.35 69.96
CA VAL A 433 8.09 -41.54 71.29
C VAL A 433 8.49 -42.89 71.86
N LYS A 434 8.94 -42.91 73.12
CA LYS A 434 9.13 -44.10 73.93
C LYS A 434 8.30 -44.02 75.20
N TYR A 435 7.39 -44.96 75.38
CA TYR A 435 6.56 -45.04 76.58
C TYR A 435 7.35 -45.59 77.76
N VAL A 436 7.32 -44.88 78.88
CA VAL A 436 7.97 -45.26 80.14
C VAL A 436 6.99 -45.15 81.30
N TYR A 437 7.20 -45.94 82.35
CA TYR A 437 6.43 -45.78 83.59
C TYR A 437 7.00 -44.62 84.40
N ALA A 438 6.15 -43.65 84.72
CA ALA A 438 6.52 -42.42 85.42
C ALA A 438 5.30 -41.91 86.24
N PRO A 439 5.49 -41.14 87.34
CA PRO A 439 4.39 -40.75 88.22
C PRO A 439 3.38 -39.78 87.57
N GLU A 440 3.75 -39.10 86.50
CA GLU A 440 2.95 -38.12 85.76
C GLU A 440 1.79 -38.78 84.99
N VAL A 441 0.78 -37.99 84.62
CA VAL A 441 -0.40 -38.48 83.91
C VAL A 441 -0.06 -39.05 82.53
N LYS A 442 -0.76 -40.11 82.11
CA LYS A 442 -0.58 -40.76 80.81
C LYS A 442 -0.61 -39.71 79.68
N GLY A 443 0.38 -39.75 78.79
CA GLY A 443 0.53 -38.80 77.69
C GLY A 443 1.35 -37.56 78.04
N THR A 444 1.82 -37.40 79.28
CA THR A 444 2.78 -36.32 79.63
C THR A 444 4.19 -36.68 79.16
N VAL A 445 4.91 -35.72 78.58
CA VAL A 445 6.34 -35.86 78.31
C VAL A 445 7.14 -35.77 79.61
N VAL A 446 7.90 -36.82 79.93
CA VAL A 446 8.66 -36.97 81.18
C VAL A 446 10.17 -36.96 80.99
N GLY A 447 10.66 -37.03 79.74
CA GLY A 447 12.09 -36.93 79.45
C GLY A 447 12.39 -36.78 77.97
N MET A 448 13.59 -36.32 77.65
CA MET A 448 14.08 -36.14 76.27
C MET A 448 15.56 -36.57 76.19
N SER A 449 16.03 -37.05 75.04
CA SER A 449 17.45 -37.41 74.86
C SER A 449 18.39 -36.21 74.80
N LYS A 450 17.89 -35.08 74.31
CA LYS A 450 18.51 -33.76 74.31
C LYS A 450 17.42 -32.72 74.52
N PHE A 451 17.73 -31.66 75.24
CA PHE A 451 16.87 -30.50 75.49
C PHE A 451 17.77 -29.36 75.99
N ASN A 452 17.36 -28.11 75.78
CA ASN A 452 18.14 -26.91 76.07
C ASN A 452 19.54 -26.90 75.42
N GLU A 453 19.64 -27.41 74.20
CA GLU A 453 20.89 -27.50 73.43
C GLU A 453 20.64 -27.16 71.96
N PHE A 454 21.63 -26.56 71.29
CA PHE A 454 21.60 -26.43 69.84
C PHE A 454 21.78 -27.80 69.17
N VAL A 455 20.96 -28.07 68.16
CA VAL A 455 20.97 -29.30 67.36
C VAL A 455 21.24 -28.98 65.88
N PRO A 456 21.80 -29.90 65.09
CA PRO A 456 21.96 -29.70 63.65
C PRO A 456 20.60 -29.56 62.94
N MET A 457 20.62 -29.03 61.71
CA MET A 457 19.43 -28.80 60.87
C MET A 457 18.57 -30.06 60.63
N THR A 458 19.13 -31.25 60.80
CA THR A 458 18.40 -32.52 60.79
C THR A 458 18.72 -33.29 62.06
N TYR A 459 17.74 -33.48 62.93
CA TYR A 459 17.92 -34.18 64.20
C TYR A 459 16.67 -34.96 64.61
N THR A 460 16.85 -36.14 65.21
CA THR A 460 15.75 -36.93 65.78
C THR A 460 15.92 -37.04 67.29
N VAL A 461 15.02 -36.42 68.05
CA VAL A 461 14.99 -36.50 69.51
C VAL A 461 14.18 -37.71 69.99
N GLU A 462 14.69 -38.45 70.98
CA GLU A 462 13.90 -39.44 71.71
C GLU A 462 13.12 -38.73 72.81
N ILE A 463 11.79 -38.77 72.74
CA ILE A 463 10.87 -38.22 73.73
C ILE A 463 10.29 -39.39 74.54
N ARG A 464 10.41 -39.30 75.87
CA ARG A 464 9.86 -40.28 76.81
C ARG A 464 8.54 -39.77 77.35
N VAL A 465 7.50 -40.57 77.22
CA VAL A 465 6.12 -40.22 77.59
C VAL A 465 5.62 -41.17 78.67
N SER A 466 4.94 -40.63 79.69
CA SER A 466 4.33 -41.43 80.75
C SER A 466 3.24 -42.35 80.18
N ASN A 467 3.32 -43.64 80.51
CA ASN A 467 2.27 -44.62 80.25
C ASN A 467 1.36 -44.90 81.46
N ASN A 468 1.49 -44.13 82.54
CA ASN A 468 0.82 -44.38 83.80
C ASN A 468 -0.68 -44.09 83.73
N ALA A 469 -1.46 -45.15 83.47
CA ALA A 469 -2.91 -45.13 83.43
C ALA A 469 -3.59 -45.01 84.81
N SER A 470 -2.83 -44.84 85.90
CA SER A 470 -3.33 -44.82 87.28
C SER A 470 -3.02 -43.52 88.04
N ALA A 471 -2.33 -42.56 87.42
CA ALA A 471 -2.21 -41.21 87.96
C ALA A 471 -3.55 -40.46 87.82
N PRO A 472 -4.02 -39.72 88.85
CA PRO A 472 -5.19 -38.87 88.72
C PRO A 472 -4.90 -37.74 87.72
N PRO A 473 -5.87 -37.32 86.88
CA PRO A 473 -5.67 -36.17 86.00
C PRO A 473 -5.31 -34.93 86.83
N ASN A 474 -4.39 -34.10 86.32
CA ASN A 474 -4.04 -32.83 86.96
C ASN A 474 -5.32 -32.00 87.11
N THR A 475 -5.68 -31.68 88.36
CA THR A 475 -6.78 -30.76 88.65
C THR A 475 -6.28 -29.34 88.46
N ASP A 476 -7.06 -28.52 87.76
CA ASP A 476 -6.73 -27.13 87.50
C ASP A 476 -6.39 -26.38 88.79
N PHE A 477 -5.26 -25.69 88.81
CA PHE A 477 -4.89 -24.77 89.89
C PHE A 477 -5.66 -23.43 89.82
N PHE A 478 -6.83 -23.41 89.15
CA PHE A 478 -7.82 -22.35 89.28
C PHE A 478 -8.58 -22.50 90.60
N GLY A 479 -7.90 -22.13 91.69
CA GLY A 479 -8.57 -21.78 92.93
C GLY A 479 -9.44 -20.55 92.70
N ASN A 480 -10.75 -20.75 92.59
CA ASN A 480 -11.72 -19.67 92.73
C ASN A 480 -11.73 -19.23 94.19
N ASP A 481 -10.86 -18.27 94.56
CA ASP A 481 -11.10 -17.44 95.73
C ASP A 481 -12.22 -16.42 95.40
N PRO A 482 -13.19 -16.20 96.31
CA PRO A 482 -14.25 -15.23 96.11
C PRO A 482 -13.75 -13.79 96.26
N GLU A 483 -14.42 -12.88 95.55
CA GLU A 483 -14.10 -11.45 95.40
C GLU A 483 -13.63 -10.74 96.68
N GLY A 484 -12.48 -10.08 96.58
CA GLY A 484 -12.07 -8.97 97.45
C GLY A 484 -11.51 -7.83 96.57
N PRO A 485 -11.83 -6.56 96.84
CA PRO A 485 -11.40 -5.45 95.99
C PRO A 485 -9.90 -5.22 96.11
N ILE A 486 -9.22 -5.09 94.96
CA ILE A 486 -7.83 -4.65 94.90
C ILE A 486 -7.84 -3.12 94.97
N GLU A 487 -7.29 -2.55 96.03
CA GLU A 487 -6.94 -1.13 96.09
C GLU A 487 -5.69 -0.89 95.23
N ASP A 488 -5.71 0.15 94.38
CA ASP A 488 -4.55 0.54 93.58
C ASP A 488 -3.39 1.03 94.48
N PRO A 489 -2.17 0.48 94.36
CA PRO A 489 -0.98 1.12 94.90
C PRO A 489 -0.62 2.36 94.05
N PRO A 490 -0.12 3.44 94.67
CA PRO A 490 0.02 4.73 94.00
C PRO A 490 1.12 4.73 92.92
N LEU A 491 0.89 5.53 91.88
CA LEU A 491 1.91 5.95 90.93
C LEU A 491 3.03 6.69 91.70
N GLU A 492 4.27 6.22 91.59
CA GLU A 492 5.43 7.05 91.95
C GLU A 492 5.53 8.20 90.92
N GLU A 493 5.34 9.43 91.39
CA GLU A 493 5.61 10.62 90.59
C GLU A 493 7.13 10.69 90.29
N GLY A 494 7.48 10.61 89.01
CA GLY A 494 8.85 10.86 88.57
C GLY A 494 9.25 12.31 88.83
N ASP A 495 10.43 12.51 89.42
CA ASP A 495 10.94 13.82 89.83
C ASP A 495 10.84 14.89 88.73
N ASN A 496 10.20 16.02 89.07
CA ASN A 496 10.36 17.27 88.33
C ASN A 496 11.81 17.76 88.49
N ILE A 497 12.63 17.59 87.47
CA ILE A 497 13.91 18.29 87.37
C ILE A 497 13.64 19.71 86.85
N GLU A 498 13.39 20.61 87.80
CA GLU A 498 13.32 22.05 87.60
C GLU A 498 14.72 22.57 87.22
N ILE A 499 14.93 22.93 85.95
CA ILE A 499 16.16 23.58 85.49
C ILE A 499 15.95 25.09 85.55
N ASP A 500 16.67 25.72 86.47
CA ASP A 500 16.65 27.14 86.80
C ASP A 500 17.11 28.02 85.62
N ASP A 501 16.43 29.14 85.39
CA ASP A 501 16.73 30.13 84.35
C ASP A 501 17.99 30.95 84.70
N LYS A 502 19.04 30.94 83.86
CA LYS A 502 20.05 32.03 83.77
C LYS A 502 20.98 32.02 82.57
#